data_AF-A0AAC9KAJ1-F1
#
_entry.id   AF-A0AAC9KAJ1-F1
#
_cell.length_a   1.000
_cell.length_b   1.000
_cell.length_c   1.000
_cell.angle_alpha   90.00
_cell.angle_beta   90.00
_cell.angle_gamma   90.00
#
_symmetry.space_group_name_H-M   'P 1'
#
loop_
_entity.id
_entity.type
_entity.pdbx_description
1 polymer ?
#
loop_
_entity_poly.entity_id
_entity_poly.type
_entity_poly.pdbx_seq_one_letter_code
_entity_poly.pdbx_strand_id
1 'polypeptide(L)'
;MAHPEFLRMANGLDNVKENQMPKLKTKSSVKKRFKITATGKVLAGPGKKRHNLSARSQKAKRQNRGSQVLTHADGLTVKQWAPYGLN
;
A
#
# COMPACT_ATOMS: atom_id res chain seq x y z
N MET A 1 -57.91 3.55 -5.46
CA MET A 1 -56.99 4.47 -6.14
C MET A 1 -55.66 4.44 -5.38
N ALA A 2 -54.68 3.68 -5.85
CA ALA A 2 -53.35 3.69 -5.26
C ALA A 2 -52.65 4.99 -5.67
N HIS A 3 -52.14 5.75 -4.69
CA HIS A 3 -51.44 7.01 -4.90
C HIS A 3 -50.23 6.83 -5.84
N PRO A 4 -50.07 7.67 -6.88
CA PRO A 4 -49.02 7.54 -7.90
C PRO A 4 -47.62 8.01 -7.45
N GLU A 5 -47.35 8.06 -6.15
CA GLU A 5 -46.07 8.49 -5.57
C GLU A 5 -45.20 7.31 -5.09
N PHE A 6 -45.74 6.10 -4.98
CA PHE A 6 -44.97 4.96 -4.45
C PHE A 6 -44.07 4.26 -5.50
N LEU A 7 -44.25 4.57 -6.79
CA LEU A 7 -43.45 4.01 -7.90
C LEU A 7 -42.27 4.92 -8.29
N ARG A 8 -41.99 5.97 -7.51
CA ARG A 8 -40.87 6.91 -7.75
C ARG A 8 -39.78 6.82 -6.67
N MET A 9 -39.81 5.78 -5.85
CA MET A 9 -38.77 5.43 -4.87
C MET A 9 -38.13 4.05 -5.13
N ALA A 10 -38.27 3.49 -6.34
CA ALA A 10 -37.67 2.22 -6.72
C ALA A 10 -36.47 2.33 -7.68
N ASN A 11 -36.11 3.53 -8.13
CA ASN A 11 -35.02 3.76 -9.10
C ASN A 11 -33.91 4.64 -8.50
N GLY A 12 -33.45 4.29 -7.29
CA GLY A 12 -32.40 5.04 -6.57
C GLY A 12 -31.13 4.24 -6.27
N LEU A 13 -31.00 3.00 -6.75
CA LEU A 13 -29.88 2.11 -6.42
C LEU A 13 -29.22 1.44 -7.64
N ASP A 14 -29.35 2.03 -8.84
CA ASP A 14 -28.74 1.47 -10.05
C ASP A 14 -27.46 2.23 -10.44
N ASN A 15 -26.50 2.28 -9.53
CA ASN A 15 -25.10 2.59 -9.86
C ASN A 15 -24.14 1.58 -9.21
N VAL A 16 -24.57 0.32 -9.17
CA VAL A 16 -23.64 -0.81 -9.05
C VAL A 16 -22.94 -0.94 -10.39
N LYS A 17 -21.87 -0.15 -10.59
CA LYS A 17 -20.96 -0.30 -11.73
C LYS A 17 -20.65 -1.78 -11.88
N GLU A 18 -21.03 -2.33 -13.02
CA GLU A 18 -20.90 -3.73 -13.35
C GLU A 18 -19.51 -4.26 -12.98
N ASN A 19 -19.56 -5.40 -12.30
CA ASN A 19 -18.46 -6.22 -11.83
C ASN A 19 -17.72 -6.90 -13.00
N GLN A 20 -17.26 -6.14 -13.98
CA GLN A 20 -16.51 -6.67 -15.12
C GLN A 20 -15.05 -6.94 -14.69
N MET A 21 -14.83 -8.16 -14.18
CA MET A 21 -13.56 -8.74 -13.72
C MET A 21 -12.72 -7.86 -12.76
N PRO A 22 -12.95 -7.96 -11.43
CA PRO A 22 -12.14 -7.27 -10.43
C PRO A 22 -10.70 -7.82 -10.42
N LYS A 23 -9.81 -7.16 -11.16
CA LYS A 23 -8.38 -7.44 -11.12
C LYS A 23 -7.79 -6.90 -9.81
N LEU A 24 -7.07 -7.75 -9.06
CA LEU A 24 -6.31 -7.32 -7.89
C LEU A 24 -5.42 -6.14 -8.26
N LYS A 25 -5.31 -5.15 -7.38
CA LYS A 25 -4.48 -3.96 -7.61
C LYS A 25 -3.36 -3.92 -6.59
N THR A 26 -2.16 -3.56 -7.05
CA THR A 26 -1.04 -3.26 -6.16
C THR A 26 -1.36 -1.99 -5.37
N LYS A 27 -1.17 -2.02 -4.04
CA LYS A 27 -1.33 -0.82 -3.21
C LYS A 27 -0.30 0.23 -3.63
N SER A 28 -0.77 1.41 -4.03
CA SER A 28 0.08 2.51 -4.51
C SER A 28 1.06 3.00 -3.44
N SER A 29 0.70 2.91 -2.16
CA SER A 29 1.56 3.23 -1.02
C SER A 29 2.78 2.30 -0.93
N VAL A 30 2.61 1.03 -1.29
CA VAL A 30 3.67 0.01 -1.23
C VAL A 30 4.69 0.27 -2.33
N LYS A 31 4.23 0.53 -3.56
CA LYS A 31 5.09 0.90 -4.70
C LYS A 31 5.98 2.11 -4.41
N LYS A 32 5.48 3.09 -3.65
CA LYS A 32 6.24 4.31 -3.32
C LYS A 32 7.29 4.09 -2.22
N ARG A 33 7.18 3.01 -1.43
CA ARG A 33 7.93 2.85 -0.16
C ARG A 33 8.89 1.67 -0.16
N PHE A 34 8.63 0.64 -0.95
CA PHE A 34 9.39 -0.60 -0.94
C PHE A 34 9.88 -0.97 -2.34
N LYS A 35 11.06 -1.60 -2.40
CA LYS A 35 11.63 -2.15 -3.63
C LYS A 35 11.92 -3.63 -3.44
N ILE A 36 11.70 -4.44 -4.47
CA ILE A 36 12.09 -5.86 -4.48
C ILE A 36 13.42 -5.99 -5.23
N THR A 37 14.39 -6.66 -4.61
CA THR A 37 15.68 -7.00 -5.25
C THR A 37 15.51 -8.19 -6.19
N ALA A 38 16.46 -8.41 -7.10
CA ALA A 38 16.45 -9.57 -8.00
C ALA A 38 16.37 -10.92 -7.24
N THR A 39 16.94 -11.00 -6.05
CA THR A 39 16.88 -12.19 -5.16
C THR A 39 15.56 -12.30 -4.38
N GLY A 40 14.62 -11.36 -4.56
CA GLY A 40 13.30 -11.41 -3.91
C GLY A 40 13.26 -10.86 -2.47
N LYS A 41 14.35 -10.23 -1.99
CA LYS A 41 14.36 -9.52 -0.69
C LYS A 41 13.70 -8.15 -0.84
N VAL A 42 12.97 -7.71 0.18
CA VAL A 42 12.28 -6.41 0.20
C VAL A 42 13.17 -5.38 0.90
N LEU A 43 13.40 -4.26 0.22
CA LEU A 43 14.12 -3.10 0.73
C LEU A 43 13.16 -2.02 1.20
N ALA A 44 13.50 -1.39 2.33
CA ALA A 44 12.78 -0.27 2.89
C ALA A 44 13.74 0.88 3.26
N GLY A 45 13.25 2.12 3.16
CA GLY A 45 13.95 3.28 3.68
C GLY A 45 13.97 3.29 5.22
N PRO A 46 15.05 3.74 5.87
CA PRO A 46 15.14 3.75 7.32
C PRO A 46 14.21 4.78 7.94
N GLY A 47 13.57 4.41 9.05
CA GLY A 47 12.75 5.30 9.85
C GLY A 47 13.59 6.29 10.68
N LYS A 48 12.90 7.30 11.25
CA LYS A 48 13.43 8.21 12.28
C LYS A 48 14.67 9.02 11.88
N LYS A 49 14.81 9.36 10.58
CA LYS A 49 15.93 10.14 10.05
C LYS A 49 15.56 11.46 9.37
N ARG A 50 14.29 11.87 9.47
CA ARG A 50 13.80 13.12 8.86
C ARG A 50 14.01 14.36 9.74
N HIS A 51 13.81 14.22 11.06
CA HIS A 51 13.89 15.31 12.04
C HIS A 51 14.52 14.82 13.36
N ASN A 52 14.81 15.75 14.28
CA ASN A 52 15.44 15.49 15.59
C ASN A 52 16.80 14.78 15.49
N LEU A 53 17.62 15.13 14.50
CA LEU A 53 18.93 14.51 14.26
C LEU A 53 20.00 14.91 15.29
N SER A 54 19.79 16.01 16.02
CA SER A 54 20.69 16.46 17.09
C SER A 54 20.67 15.51 18.29
N ALA A 55 19.51 14.97 18.64
CA ALA A 55 19.34 14.00 19.73
C ALA A 55 19.75 12.55 19.36
N ARG A 56 20.21 12.32 18.13
CA ARG A 56 20.57 10.98 17.64
C ARG A 56 22.08 10.83 17.51
N SER A 57 22.60 9.68 17.94
CA SER A 57 24.03 9.37 17.84
C SER A 57 24.52 9.40 16.38
N GLN A 58 25.78 9.78 16.19
CA GLN A 58 26.38 9.84 14.85
C GLN A 58 26.45 8.45 14.21
N LYS A 59 26.62 7.39 15.01
CA LYS A 59 26.59 5.99 14.55
C LYS A 59 25.23 5.63 13.92
N ALA A 60 24.13 5.90 14.63
CA ALA A 60 22.79 5.64 14.11
C ALA A 60 22.51 6.42 12.82
N LYS A 61 22.96 7.68 12.75
CA LYS A 61 22.84 8.49 11.54
C LYS A 61 23.64 7.91 10.36
N ARG A 62 24.81 7.30 10.59
CA ARG A 62 25.60 6.68 9.51
C ARG A 62 25.00 5.36 9.02
N GLN A 63 24.55 4.50 9.94
CA GLN A 63 23.95 3.21 9.60
C GLN A 63 22.66 3.38 8.77
N ASN A 64 21.86 4.42 9.07
CA ASN A 64 20.60 4.69 8.39
C ASN A 64 20.77 5.54 7.10
N ARG A 65 21.93 5.56 6.44
CA ARG A 65 22.10 6.26 5.15
C ARG A 65 21.49 5.50 3.98
N GLY A 66 21.59 4.17 4.01
CA GLY A 66 21.11 3.29 2.94
C GLY A 66 19.74 2.68 3.23
N SER A 67 19.21 2.00 2.21
CA SER A 67 18.03 1.13 2.38
C SER A 67 18.39 -0.11 3.19
N GLN A 68 17.44 -0.60 3.98
CA GLN A 68 17.61 -1.78 4.82
C GLN A 68 16.75 -2.92 4.30
N VAL A 69 17.22 -4.15 4.50
CA VAL A 69 16.44 -5.34 4.19
C VAL A 69 15.43 -5.56 5.32
N LEU A 70 14.16 -5.73 4.95
CA LEU A 70 13.11 -6.11 5.89
C LEU A 70 13.31 -7.53 6.41
N THR A 71 12.75 -7.81 7.58
CA THR A 71 12.66 -9.18 8.09
C THR A 71 11.87 -10.05 7.12
N HIS A 72 12.08 -11.36 7.18
CA HIS A 72 11.38 -12.29 6.29
C HIS A 72 9.86 -12.17 6.44
N ALA A 73 9.37 -12.10 7.69
CA ALA A 73 7.95 -12.00 8.00
C ALA A 73 7.32 -10.73 7.41
N ASP A 74 7.91 -9.55 7.64
CA ASP A 74 7.39 -8.28 7.09
C ASP A 74 7.43 -8.27 5.56
N GLY A 75 8.45 -8.89 4.98
CA GLY A 75 8.59 -9.04 3.53
C GLY A 75 7.45 -9.84 2.90
N LEU A 76 6.92 -10.86 3.58
CA LEU A 76 5.77 -11.64 3.10
C LEU A 76 4.51 -10.77 3.06
N THR A 77 4.26 -9.99 4.10
CA THR A 77 3.12 -9.06 4.15
C THR A 77 3.18 -8.02 3.03
N VAL A 78 4.37 -7.46 2.77
CA VAL A 78 4.56 -6.50 1.67
C VAL A 78 4.28 -7.12 0.31
N LYS A 79 4.72 -8.38 0.08
CA LYS A 79 4.46 -9.11 -1.16
C LYS A 79 2.97 -9.39 -1.36
N GLN A 80 2.22 -9.70 -0.30
CA GLN A 80 0.77 -9.91 -0.37
C GLN A 80 0.03 -8.66 -0.87
N TRP A 81 0.51 -7.46 -0.54
CA TRP A 81 -0.07 -6.20 -1.02
C TRP A 81 0.35 -5.81 -2.45
N ALA A 82 1.28 -6.55 -3.04
CA ALA A 82 1.85 -6.31 -4.36
C ALA A 82 1.80 -7.59 -5.22
N PRO A 83 0.60 -8.00 -5.65
CA PRO A 83 0.39 -9.27 -6.36
C PRO A 83 1.14 -9.37 -7.69
N TYR A 84 1.48 -8.25 -8.32
CA TYR A 84 2.25 -8.19 -9.58
C TYR A 84 3.72 -7.81 -9.37
N GLY A 85 4.20 -7.81 -8.13
CA GLY A 85 5.52 -7.32 -7.79
C GLY A 85 5.63 -5.79 -7.73
N LEU A 86 6.85 -5.34 -7.45
CA LEU A 86 7.22 -3.94 -7.29
C LEU A 86 8.40 -3.65 -8.22
N ASN A 87 8.10 -3.13 -9.42
CA ASN A 87 9.07 -2.53 -10.33
C ASN A 87 9.31 -1.08 -9.95
#